data_AF-O77725-F1
#
_entry.id   AF-O77725-F1
#
_cell.length_a   1.000
_cell.length_b   1.000
_cell.length_c   1.000
_cell.angle_alpha   90.00
_cell.angle_beta   90.00
_cell.angle_gamma   90.00
#
_symmetry.space_group_name_H-M   'P 1'
#
loop_
_entity.id
_entity.type
_entity.pdbx_description
1 polymer ?
#
loop_
_entity_poly.entity_id
_entity_poly.type
_entity_poly.pdbx_seq_one_letter_code
_entity_poly.pdbx_strand_id
1 'polypeptide(L)'
;KFEKNFYQEHPDLARRTAQEVETYRRSKEITVRGHNCPKPVLNFYEANFPANVMDVIARQNFTEPTAIQAQGWPVALSGLDMVGVAQTGSGKTLSYLLPAIVHINHQPFLE
;
A
#
# COMPACT_ATOMS: atom_id res chain seq x y z
N LYS A 1 2.36 15.24 -18.73
CA LYS A 1 3.50 14.82 -17.87
C LYS A 1 3.04 13.59 -17.08
N PHE A 2 3.82 12.52 -17.07
CA PHE A 2 3.45 11.27 -16.40
C PHE A 2 3.79 11.37 -14.91
N GLU A 3 2.77 11.40 -14.06
CA GLU A 3 2.93 11.41 -12.60
C GLU A 3 3.04 9.96 -12.11
N LYS A 4 3.94 9.70 -11.16
CA LYS A 4 4.19 8.34 -10.63
C LYS A 4 4.00 8.26 -9.13
N ASN A 5 4.19 9.37 -8.41
CA ASN A 5 4.14 9.36 -6.95
C ASN A 5 2.83 9.97 -6.47
N PHE A 6 1.91 9.10 -6.07
CA PHE A 6 0.60 9.46 -5.51
C PHE A 6 0.54 9.20 -4.01
N TYR A 7 1.62 8.68 -3.44
CA TYR A 7 1.64 8.31 -2.03
C TYR A 7 1.76 9.55 -1.16
N GLN A 8 0.78 9.69 -0.28
CA GLN A 8 0.81 10.64 0.83
C GLN A 8 0.82 9.84 2.13
N GLU A 9 1.90 9.93 2.90
CA GLU A 9 2.00 9.24 4.19
C GLU A 9 0.94 9.80 5.15
N HIS A 10 0.12 8.91 5.72
CA HIS A 10 -0.89 9.30 6.71
C HIS A 10 -0.23 9.81 8.00
N PRO A 11 -0.76 10.85 8.68
CA PRO A 11 -0.14 11.41 9.89
C PRO A 11 0.16 10.38 10.99
N ASP A 12 -0.72 9.39 11.17
CA ASP A 12 -0.52 8.34 12.16
C ASP A 12 0.63 7.39 11.79
N LEU A 13 0.84 7.16 10.49
CA LEU A 13 1.98 6.39 9.99
C LEU A 13 3.28 7.20 10.12
N ALA A 14 3.24 8.50 9.83
CA ALA A 14 4.37 9.41 9.99
C ALA A 14 4.87 9.46 11.44
N ARG A 15 3.95 9.46 12.42
CA ARG A 15 4.26 9.46 13.86
C ARG A 15 4.88 8.15 14.38
N ARG A 16 4.70 7.02 13.69
CA ARG A 16 5.27 5.74 14.13
C ARG A 16 6.79 5.77 14.09
N THR A 17 7.39 5.37 15.20
CA THR A 17 8.82 5.18 15.36
C THR A 17 9.33 4.01 14.51
N ALA A 18 10.63 3.98 14.24
CA ALA A 18 11.26 2.86 13.55
C ALA A 18 11.06 1.52 14.29
N GLN A 19 11.04 1.55 15.64
CA GLN A 19 10.86 0.36 16.45
C GLN A 19 9.44 -0.21 16.34
N GLU A 20 8.42 0.64 16.33
CA GLU A 20 7.02 0.21 16.13
C GLU A 20 6.80 -0.38 14.75
N VAL A 21 7.39 0.25 13.72
CA VAL A 21 7.36 -0.26 12.34
C VAL A 21 8.02 -1.63 12.25
N GLU A 22 9.20 -1.81 12.85
CA GLU A 22 9.91 -3.08 12.84
C GLU A 22 9.17 -4.16 13.64
N THR A 23 8.52 -3.77 14.73
CA THR A 23 7.67 -4.68 15.53
C THR A 23 6.49 -5.17 14.71
N TYR A 24 5.82 -4.28 13.97
CA TYR A 24 4.74 -4.66 13.07
C TYR A 24 5.22 -5.54 11.91
N ARG A 25 6.35 -5.20 11.27
CA ARG A 25 6.92 -6.04 10.21
C ARG A 25 7.19 -7.45 10.71
N ARG A 26 7.78 -7.59 11.89
CA ARG A 26 8.04 -8.88 12.52
C ARG A 26 6.76 -9.66 12.82
N SER A 27 5.73 -9.01 13.37
CA SER A 27 4.47 -9.69 13.72
C SER A 27 3.68 -10.15 12.49
N LYS A 28 3.88 -9.52 11.33
CA LYS A 28 3.28 -9.90 10.05
C LYS A 28 4.23 -10.66 9.11
N GLU A 29 5.40 -11.09 9.59
CA GLU A 29 6.43 -11.81 8.83
C GLU A 29 6.91 -11.07 7.55
N ILE A 30 6.93 -9.74 7.60
CA ILE A 30 7.37 -8.89 6.49
C ILE A 30 8.88 -8.71 6.57
N THR A 31 9.56 -9.03 5.46
CA THR A 31 10.99 -8.69 5.26
C THR A 31 11.12 -7.68 4.14
N VAL A 32 11.93 -6.65 4.33
CA VAL A 32 12.22 -5.63 3.32
C VAL A 32 13.69 -5.71 2.93
N ARG A 33 13.95 -5.67 1.62
CA ARG A 33 15.30 -5.55 1.06
C ARG A 33 15.33 -4.36 0.09
N GLY A 34 16.38 -3.53 0.18
CA GLY A 34 16.54 -2.31 -0.60
C GLY A 34 16.57 -1.05 0.26
N HIS A 35 16.54 0.11 -0.39
CA HIS A 35 16.59 1.43 0.26
C HIS A 35 15.27 2.16 0.09
N ASN A 36 14.98 3.11 0.99
CA ASN A 36 13.82 4.02 0.90
C ASN A 36 12.45 3.32 0.81
N CYS A 37 12.30 2.14 1.41
CA CYS A 37 11.01 1.47 1.49
C CYS A 37 10.10 2.19 2.49
N PRO A 38 8.91 2.68 2.06
CA PRO A 38 7.94 3.31 2.94
C PRO A 38 7.52 2.42 4.11
N LYS A 39 7.02 3.05 5.18
CA LYS A 39 6.46 2.32 6.32
C LYS A 39 5.21 1.54 5.87
N PRO A 40 4.96 0.34 6.41
CA PRO A 40 3.75 -0.42 6.08
C PRO A 40 2.51 0.26 6.66
N VAL A 41 1.41 0.26 5.92
CA VAL A 41 0.11 0.70 6.42
C VAL A 41 -0.50 -0.39 7.32
N LEU A 42 -1.04 0.00 8.46
CA LEU A 42 -1.65 -0.91 9.44
C LEU A 42 -3.16 -1.00 9.25
N ASN A 43 -3.77 0.07 8.76
CA ASN A 43 -5.21 0.18 8.51
C ASN A 43 -5.46 0.67 7.08
N PHE A 44 -6.61 0.32 6.50
CA PHE A 44 -6.93 0.72 5.12
C PHE A 44 -6.94 2.24 4.92
N TYR A 45 -7.45 3.01 5.90
CA TYR A 45 -7.50 4.47 5.80
C TYR A 45 -6.11 5.12 5.70
N GLU A 46 -5.07 4.46 6.22
CA GLU A 46 -3.69 4.97 6.16
C GLU A 46 -3.08 4.88 4.76
N ALA A 47 -3.67 4.07 3.87
CA ALA A 47 -3.25 3.97 2.47
C ALA A 47 -3.68 5.19 1.64
N ASN A 48 -4.57 6.05 2.17
CA ASN A 48 -5.09 7.23 1.48
C ASN A 48 -5.62 6.92 0.07
N PHE A 49 -6.28 5.77 -0.10
CA PHE A 49 -6.96 5.46 -1.35
C PHE A 49 -8.14 6.40 -1.61
N PRO A 50 -8.48 6.67 -2.88
CA PRO A 50 -9.69 7.41 -3.24
C PRO A 50 -10.96 6.83 -2.61
N ALA A 51 -11.95 7.70 -2.31
CA ALA A 51 -13.17 7.33 -1.60
C ALA A 51 -13.92 6.14 -2.24
N ASN A 52 -14.02 6.11 -3.58
CA ASN A 52 -14.65 5.01 -4.30
C ASN A 52 -13.94 3.65 -4.10
N VAL A 53 -12.61 3.65 -3.93
CA VAL A 53 -11.85 2.44 -3.61
C VAL A 53 -12.11 2.02 -2.16
N MET A 54 -12.12 2.98 -1.23
CA MET A 54 -12.40 2.73 0.19
C MET A 54 -13.81 2.19 0.42
N ASP A 55 -14.81 2.69 -0.31
CA ASP A 55 -16.19 2.19 -0.28
C ASP A 55 -16.27 0.72 -0.70
N VAL A 56 -15.52 0.33 -1.73
CA VAL A 56 -15.46 -1.06 -2.19
C VAL A 56 -14.79 -1.94 -1.13
N ILE A 57 -13.67 -1.50 -0.54
CA ILE A 57 -12.99 -2.23 0.54
C ILE A 57 -13.95 -2.46 1.71
N ALA A 58 -14.69 -1.43 2.13
CA ALA A 58 -15.65 -1.51 3.22
C ALA A 58 -16.79 -2.51 2.91
N ARG A 59 -17.30 -2.52 1.69
CA ARG A 59 -18.36 -3.46 1.25
C ARG A 59 -17.92 -4.93 1.19
N GLN A 60 -16.62 -5.18 1.01
CA GLN A 60 -16.05 -6.53 1.01
C GLN A 60 -15.84 -7.10 2.42
N ASN A 61 -16.17 -6.35 3.48
CA ASN A 61 -15.98 -6.73 4.89
C ASN A 61 -14.53 -7.10 5.23
N PHE A 62 -13.56 -6.49 4.56
CA PHE A 62 -12.15 -6.65 4.97
C PHE A 62 -11.89 -5.80 6.20
N THR A 63 -11.26 -6.39 7.22
CA THR A 63 -11.03 -5.77 8.52
C THR A 63 -9.65 -5.11 8.63
N GLU A 64 -8.63 -5.71 8.02
CA GLU A 64 -7.28 -5.16 7.95
C GLU A 64 -6.58 -5.50 6.62
N PRO A 65 -5.59 -4.70 6.19
CA PRO A 65 -4.71 -5.07 5.08
C PRO A 65 -3.94 -6.37 5.39
N THR A 66 -3.77 -7.23 4.39
CA THR A 66 -2.85 -8.38 4.53
C THR A 66 -1.40 -7.92 4.57
N ALA A 67 -0.46 -8.75 5.04
CA ALA A 67 0.96 -8.39 5.13
C ALA A 67 1.56 -7.84 3.81
N ILE A 68 1.24 -8.46 2.68
CA ILE A 68 1.72 -8.02 1.36
C ILE A 68 1.02 -6.75 0.87
N GLN A 69 -0.20 -6.47 1.33
CA GLN A 69 -0.91 -5.23 1.03
C GLN A 69 -0.38 -4.09 1.89
N ALA A 70 -0.23 -4.33 3.20
CA ALA A 70 0.30 -3.41 4.20
C ALA A 70 1.64 -2.80 3.76
N GLN A 71 2.58 -3.62 3.31
CA GLN A 71 3.88 -3.14 2.83
C GLN A 71 3.86 -2.75 1.35
N GLY A 72 3.06 -3.44 0.52
CA GLY A 72 3.09 -3.27 -0.93
C GLY A 72 2.41 -2.00 -1.43
N TRP A 73 1.27 -1.62 -0.85
CA TRP A 73 0.55 -0.40 -1.29
C TRP A 73 1.36 0.88 -1.17
N PRO A 74 1.99 1.22 -0.02
CA PRO A 74 2.75 2.46 0.06
C PRO A 74 3.97 2.45 -0.88
N VAL A 75 4.58 1.29 -1.15
CA VAL A 75 5.67 1.15 -2.14
C VAL A 75 5.15 1.43 -3.56
N ALA A 76 4.07 0.77 -3.96
CA ALA A 76 3.49 0.89 -5.29
C ALA A 76 2.91 2.29 -5.56
N LEU A 77 2.22 2.89 -4.58
CA LEU A 77 1.70 4.25 -4.67
C LEU A 77 2.81 5.30 -4.73
N SER A 78 4.00 5.00 -4.21
CA SER A 78 5.18 5.86 -4.31
C SER A 78 5.82 5.82 -5.70
N GLY A 79 5.32 4.98 -6.62
CA GLY A 79 5.84 4.84 -7.98
C GLY A 79 7.18 4.10 -8.07
N LEU A 80 7.55 3.38 -7.01
CA LEU A 80 8.78 2.58 -6.92
C LEU A 80 8.59 1.23 -7.59
N ASP A 81 9.65 0.75 -8.24
CA ASP A 81 9.71 -0.62 -8.73
C ASP A 81 9.85 -1.58 -7.54
N MET A 82 9.12 -2.69 -7.56
CA MET A 82 9.10 -3.64 -6.44
C MET A 82 8.93 -5.09 -6.87
N VAL A 83 9.48 -5.99 -6.05
CA VAL A 83 9.22 -7.44 -6.12
C VAL A 83 8.51 -7.85 -4.84
N GLY A 84 7.24 -8.24 -4.94
CA GLY A 84 6.44 -8.70 -3.82
C GLY A 84 6.32 -10.23 -3.78
N VAL A 85 6.91 -10.87 -2.77
CA VAL A 85 6.83 -12.33 -2.58
C VAL A 85 5.95 -12.63 -1.37
N ALA A 86 4.90 -13.42 -1.56
CA ALA A 86 4.01 -13.89 -0.50
C ALA A 86 3.29 -15.17 -0.95
N GLN A 87 2.76 -15.95 0.00
CA GLN A 87 2.07 -17.21 -0.28
C GLN A 87 0.80 -17.06 -1.14
N THR A 88 0.29 -18.15 -1.70
CA THR A 88 -1.02 -18.18 -2.38
C THR A 88 -2.13 -17.82 -1.39
N GLY A 89 -3.16 -17.11 -1.84
CA GLY A 89 -4.25 -16.64 -0.97
C GLY A 89 -3.90 -15.44 -0.08
N SER A 90 -2.68 -14.89 -0.12
CA SER A 90 -2.27 -13.76 0.73
C SER A 90 -2.79 -12.39 0.29
N GLY A 91 -3.66 -12.31 -0.73
CA GLY A 91 -4.20 -11.04 -1.23
C GLY A 91 -3.28 -10.25 -2.17
N LYS A 92 -2.29 -10.89 -2.80
CA LYS A 92 -1.38 -10.25 -3.80
C LYS A 92 -2.13 -9.52 -4.92
N THR A 93 -3.27 -10.04 -5.36
CA THR A 93 -4.09 -9.43 -6.41
C THR A 93 -4.45 -7.98 -6.10
N LEU A 94 -4.98 -7.70 -4.91
CA LEU A 94 -5.32 -6.34 -4.50
C LEU A 94 -4.08 -5.51 -4.12
N SER A 95 -2.95 -6.15 -3.81
CA SER A 95 -1.68 -5.46 -3.56
C SER A 95 -1.21 -4.67 -4.79
N TYR A 96 -1.40 -5.20 -6.01
CA TYR A 96 -1.05 -4.47 -7.25
C TYR A 96 -2.24 -3.79 -7.94
N LEU A 97 -3.46 -4.35 -7.89
CA LEU A 97 -4.59 -3.76 -8.62
C LEU A 97 -5.07 -2.42 -8.03
N LEU A 98 -5.12 -2.27 -6.70
CA LEU A 98 -5.61 -1.02 -6.11
C LEU A 98 -4.67 0.15 -6.41
N PRO A 99 -3.33 0.04 -6.24
CA PRO A 99 -2.41 1.07 -6.70
C PRO A 99 -2.49 1.31 -8.21
N ALA A 100 -2.70 0.28 -9.03
CA ALA A 100 -2.85 0.45 -10.48
C ALA A 100 -4.09 1.28 -10.85
N ILE A 101 -5.24 1.05 -10.18
CA ILE A 101 -6.45 1.87 -10.39
C ILE A 101 -6.18 3.34 -10.03
N VAL A 102 -5.54 3.59 -8.87
CA VAL A 102 -5.15 4.96 -8.48
C VAL A 102 -4.23 5.56 -9.52
N HIS A 103 -3.23 4.80 -9.97
CA HIS A 103 -2.27 5.24 -10.96
C HIS A 103 -2.96 5.62 -12.28
N ILE A 104 -3.90 4.81 -12.78
CA ILE A 104 -4.66 5.08 -14.01
C ILE A 104 -5.51 6.34 -13.86
N ASN A 105 -6.22 6.50 -12.73
CA ASN A 105 -7.11 7.63 -12.49
C ASN A 105 -6.40 9.00 -12.47
N HIS A 106 -5.09 9.01 -12.22
CA HIS A 106 -4.28 10.22 -12.22
C HIS A 106 -3.56 10.48 -13.55
N GLN A 107 -3.77 9.66 -14.59
CA GLN A 107 -3.24 9.93 -15.92
C GLN A 107 -4.28 10.67 -16.78
N PRO A 108 -3.83 11.54 -17.71
CA PRO A 108 -4.72 12.07 -18.73
C PRO A 108 -5.25 10.95 -19.62
N PHE A 109 -6.41 11.18 -20.24
CA PHE A 109 -6.90 10.30 -21.30
C PHE A 109 -5.91 10.29 -22.47
N LEU A 110 -5.77 9.13 -23.10
CA LEU A 110 -5.01 9.01 -24.33
C LEU A 110 -5.79 9.73 -25.44
N GLU A 111 -5.12 10.65 -26.13
CA GLU A 111 -5.60 11.24 -27.39
C GLU A 111 -5.46 10.25 -28.56
#